data_AF-A0A212SAN9-F1
#
_entry.id   AF-A0A212SAN9-F1
#
_cell.length_a   1.000
_cell.length_b   1.000
_cell.length_c   1.000
_cell.angle_alpha   90.00
_cell.angle_beta   90.00
_cell.angle_gamma   90.00
#
_symmetry.space_group_name_H-M   'P 1'
#
loop_
_entity.id
_entity.type
_entity.pdbx_description
1 polymer ?
#
loop_
_entity_poly.entity_id
_entity_poly.type
_entity_poly.pdbx_seq_one_letter_code
_entity_poly.pdbx_strand_id
1 'polypeptide(L)'
;MRSFIFISGCLFASASYSEDVKRPALNLEVRQETIATTICTPGWTQSIRLYVSETKRIKSKMLAAIGEPIDHRNRYQLDHIIPLALGGAVVDQQNLALQPIEEARDKDVVERCLSSLVCQGQVGLEDAQSAIWEDWRKAAELCGGQ
;
A
#
# COMPACT_ATOMS: atom_id res chain seq x y z
N MET A 1 -67.24 -9.29 17.35
CA MET A 1 -66.29 -8.89 18.40
C MET A 1 -65.45 -10.13 18.72
N ARG A 2 -64.13 -10.25 18.49
CA ARG A 2 -62.98 -9.34 18.41
C ARG A 2 -61.91 -10.01 17.52
N SER A 3 -61.45 -9.33 16.48
CA SER A 3 -60.10 -8.72 16.38
C SER A 3 -59.08 -9.61 15.67
N PHE A 4 -58.85 -9.27 14.40
CA PHE A 4 -57.66 -9.63 13.63
C PHE A 4 -56.44 -8.92 14.20
N ILE A 5 -55.32 -9.63 14.37
CA ILE A 5 -54.01 -9.02 14.64
C ILE A 5 -53.15 -9.34 13.42
N PHE A 6 -52.97 -8.34 12.55
CA PHE A 6 -51.91 -8.32 11.54
C PHE A 6 -50.62 -7.93 12.24
N ILE A 7 -49.66 -8.86 12.32
CA ILE A 7 -48.29 -8.50 12.71
C ILE A 7 -47.58 -8.01 11.46
N SER A 8 -47.63 -6.69 11.27
CA SER A 8 -46.78 -5.93 10.34
C SER A 8 -45.32 -6.05 10.75
N GLY A 9 -44.43 -6.17 9.76
CA GLY A 9 -43.04 -6.54 9.95
C GLY A 9 -42.10 -5.45 10.47
N CYS A 10 -40.85 -5.86 10.65
CA CYS A 10 -39.68 -5.00 10.61
C CYS A 10 -38.55 -5.80 9.98
N LEU A 11 -38.37 -5.61 8.66
CA LEU A 11 -37.13 -5.95 7.97
C LEU A 11 -36.08 -4.94 8.45
N PHE A 12 -35.17 -5.38 9.31
CA PHE A 12 -33.94 -4.63 9.56
C PHE A 12 -33.10 -4.71 8.30
N ALA A 13 -33.15 -3.68 7.46
CA ALA A 13 -32.14 -3.47 6.44
C ALA A 13 -30.86 -3.05 7.17
N SER A 14 -29.97 -4.02 7.42
CA SER A 14 -28.61 -3.72 7.83
C SER A 14 -27.89 -3.09 6.64
N ALA A 15 -27.71 -1.77 6.68
CA ALA A 15 -26.79 -1.09 5.79
C ALA A 15 -25.37 -1.57 6.12
N SER A 16 -24.81 -2.43 5.27
CA SER A 16 -23.40 -2.76 5.29
C SER A 16 -22.62 -1.51 4.90
N TYR A 17 -21.92 -0.88 5.85
CA TYR A 17 -20.90 0.10 5.51
C TYR A 17 -19.76 -0.65 4.84
N SER A 18 -19.66 -0.54 3.52
CA SER A 18 -18.37 -0.72 2.85
C SER A 18 -17.54 0.48 3.26
N GLU A 19 -16.57 0.31 4.16
CA GLU A 19 -15.49 1.29 4.26
C GLU A 19 -14.76 1.24 2.93
N ASP A 20 -15.04 2.20 2.04
CA ASP A 20 -14.21 2.42 0.86
C ASP A 20 -12.79 2.67 1.35
N VAL A 21 -11.93 1.66 1.18
CA VAL A 21 -10.53 1.76 1.56
C VAL A 21 -9.91 2.85 0.69
N LYS A 22 -9.74 4.03 1.30
CA LYS A 22 -9.20 5.20 0.61
C LYS A 22 -7.75 4.92 0.23
N ARG A 23 -7.42 5.13 -1.05
CA ARG A 23 -6.06 5.05 -1.55
C ARG A 23 -5.11 5.94 -0.72
N PRO A 24 -3.92 5.45 -0.33
CA PRO A 24 -2.96 6.23 0.46
C PRO A 24 -2.46 7.47 -0.27
N ALA A 25 -1.89 8.43 0.47
CA ALA A 25 -1.31 9.61 -0.12
C ALA A 25 -0.07 9.28 -0.98
N LEU A 26 0.11 10.06 -2.04
CA LEU A 26 1.30 10.02 -2.90
C LEU A 26 2.26 11.17 -2.54
N ASN A 27 3.53 11.02 -2.90
CA ASN A 27 4.51 12.09 -2.88
C ASN A 27 4.20 13.08 -4.01
N LEU A 28 3.88 14.33 -3.63
CA LEU A 28 3.49 15.37 -4.57
C LEU A 28 4.57 15.74 -5.58
N GLU A 29 5.85 15.46 -5.30
CA GLU A 29 6.94 15.68 -6.24
C GLU A 29 6.97 14.64 -7.37
N VAL A 30 6.36 13.47 -7.17
CA VAL A 30 6.34 12.37 -8.14
C VAL A 30 5.05 12.42 -8.95
N ARG A 31 5.19 12.89 -10.19
CA ARG A 31 4.15 12.95 -11.21
C ARG A 31 4.72 12.40 -12.51
N GLN A 32 3.86 12.06 -13.47
CA GLN A 32 4.31 11.50 -14.75
C GLN A 32 5.34 12.41 -15.44
N GLU A 33 5.21 13.73 -15.31
CA GLU A 33 6.10 14.72 -15.92
C GLU A 33 7.44 14.86 -15.17
N THR A 34 7.53 14.38 -13.94
CA THR A 34 8.71 14.54 -13.07
C THR A 34 9.44 13.23 -12.80
N ILE A 35 8.97 12.08 -13.32
CA ILE A 35 9.61 10.78 -13.05
C ILE A 35 11.10 10.76 -13.42
N ALA A 36 11.48 11.48 -14.48
CA ALA A 36 12.87 11.56 -14.96
C ALA A 36 13.83 12.20 -13.94
N THR A 37 13.35 13.12 -13.11
CA THR A 37 14.13 13.79 -12.05
C THR A 37 13.79 13.30 -10.65
N THR A 38 12.91 12.31 -10.54
CA THR A 38 12.49 11.70 -9.27
C THR A 38 12.74 10.19 -9.28
N ILE A 39 11.70 9.35 -9.35
CA ILE A 39 11.78 7.90 -9.18
C ILE A 39 12.70 7.18 -10.19
N CYS A 40 12.95 7.78 -11.37
CA CYS A 40 13.86 7.24 -12.37
C CYS A 40 15.30 7.77 -12.26
N THR A 41 15.57 8.66 -11.30
CA THR A 41 16.93 9.11 -10.98
C THR A 41 17.56 8.13 -9.97
N PRO A 42 18.76 7.57 -10.28
CA PRO A 42 19.47 6.70 -9.36
C PRO A 42 19.65 7.33 -7.97
N GLY A 43 19.26 6.60 -6.92
CA GLY A 43 19.41 7.04 -5.53
C GLY A 43 18.31 7.98 -5.02
N TRP A 44 17.34 8.39 -5.83
CA TRP A 44 16.28 9.30 -5.39
C TRP A 44 15.44 8.72 -4.24
N THR A 45 15.03 7.46 -4.32
CA THR A 45 14.28 6.84 -3.20
C THR A 45 15.12 6.77 -1.93
N GLN A 46 16.45 6.68 -2.02
CA GLN A 46 17.34 6.70 -0.87
C GLN A 46 17.45 8.08 -0.23
N SER A 47 17.34 9.17 -1.01
CA SER A 47 17.43 10.54 -0.48
C SER A 47 16.20 10.95 0.32
N ILE A 48 15.03 10.36 0.06
CA ILE A 48 13.77 10.68 0.74
C ILE A 48 13.41 9.71 1.87
N ARG A 49 14.11 8.56 1.98
CA ARG A 49 13.82 7.55 3.00
C ARG A 49 14.04 8.10 4.41
N LEU A 50 13.17 7.68 5.34
CA LEU A 50 13.36 7.94 6.75
C LEU A 50 14.66 7.31 7.28
N TYR A 51 15.23 7.95 8.30
CA TYR A 51 16.32 7.35 9.08
C TYR A 51 15.89 6.00 9.69
N VAL A 52 16.84 5.08 9.75
CA VAL A 52 16.62 3.72 10.30
C VAL A 52 16.10 3.74 11.75
N SER A 53 16.50 4.73 12.55
CA SER A 53 15.99 4.90 13.91
C SER A 53 14.49 5.18 13.93
N GLU A 54 14.00 5.97 12.97
CA GLU A 54 12.60 6.36 12.87
C GLU A 54 11.73 5.21 12.36
N THR A 55 12.20 4.46 11.36
CA THR A 55 11.49 3.27 10.88
C THR A 55 11.37 2.20 11.97
N LYS A 56 12.43 2.00 12.78
CA LYS A 56 12.39 1.11 13.96
C LYS A 56 11.35 1.57 14.99
N ARG A 57 11.23 2.88 15.23
CA ARG A 57 10.26 3.46 16.16
C ARG A 57 8.82 3.24 15.68
N ILE A 58 8.54 3.52 14.41
CA ILE A 58 7.21 3.31 13.81
C ILE A 58 6.84 1.83 13.87
N LYS A 59 7.74 0.95 13.42
CA LYS A 59 7.52 -0.50 13.43
C LYS A 59 7.21 -1.04 14.84
N SER A 60 7.95 -0.58 15.85
CA SER A 60 7.71 -0.99 17.24
C SER A 60 6.33 -0.57 17.74
N LYS A 61 5.87 0.62 17.36
CA LYS A 61 4.52 1.10 17.69
C LYS A 61 3.43 0.28 17.00
N MET A 62 3.60 -0.04 15.73
CA MET A 62 2.62 -0.84 14.98
C MET A 62 2.53 -2.27 15.53
N LEU A 63 3.65 -2.88 15.91
CA LEU A 63 3.65 -4.22 16.53
C LEU A 63 2.87 -4.22 17.84
N ALA A 64 3.13 -3.22 18.71
CA ALA A 64 2.39 -3.06 19.95
C ALA A 64 0.88 -2.85 19.71
N ALA A 65 0.50 -2.11 18.67
CA ALA A 65 -0.90 -1.85 18.33
C ALA A 65 -1.68 -3.12 17.94
N ILE A 66 -1.01 -4.14 17.38
CA ILE A 66 -1.61 -5.43 17.03
C ILE A 66 -1.37 -6.52 18.09
N GLY A 67 -0.76 -6.17 19.24
CA GLY A 67 -0.44 -7.13 20.31
C GLY A 67 0.73 -8.06 20.03
N GLU A 68 1.56 -7.75 19.02
CA GLU A 68 2.69 -8.58 18.63
C GLU A 68 3.94 -8.25 19.48
N PRO A 69 4.64 -9.26 20.05
CA PRO A 69 5.86 -9.05 20.81
C PRO A 69 6.97 -8.36 19.99
N ILE A 70 7.73 -7.47 20.62
CA ILE A 70 8.84 -6.76 19.97
C ILE A 70 9.93 -7.73 19.45
N ASP A 71 10.05 -8.88 20.08
CA ASP A 71 10.95 -9.99 19.76
C ASP A 71 10.67 -10.53 18.34
N HIS A 72 9.42 -10.45 17.91
CA HIS A 72 8.96 -10.86 16.59
C HIS A 72 9.17 -9.79 15.51
N ARG A 73 9.75 -8.63 15.83
CA ARG A 73 9.98 -7.55 14.86
C ARG A 73 10.70 -8.02 13.59
N ASN A 74 11.59 -9.00 13.67
CA ASN A 74 12.36 -9.48 12.53
C ASN A 74 11.53 -10.35 11.57
N ARG A 75 10.29 -10.71 11.93
CA ARG A 75 9.34 -11.44 11.06
C ARG A 75 8.58 -10.53 10.11
N TYR A 76 8.66 -9.22 10.34
CA TYR A 76 7.97 -8.20 9.56
C TYR A 76 8.97 -7.25 8.90
N GLN A 77 8.58 -6.62 7.80
CA GLN A 77 9.14 -5.40 7.24
C GLN A 77 8.18 -4.25 7.54
N LEU A 78 8.71 -3.06 7.84
CA LEU A 78 7.89 -1.86 7.76
C LEU A 78 7.94 -1.44 6.31
N ASP A 79 6.83 -1.60 5.61
CA ASP A 79 6.80 -1.49 4.16
C ASP A 79 5.75 -0.49 3.69
N HIS A 80 5.96 0.05 2.49
CA HIS A 80 5.04 0.99 1.88
C HIS A 80 4.01 0.25 1.04
N ILE A 81 2.72 0.57 1.17
CA ILE A 81 1.65 -0.04 0.37
C ILE A 81 1.83 0.33 -1.11
N ILE A 82 1.89 1.63 -1.40
CA ILE A 82 2.42 2.16 -2.66
C ILE A 82 3.89 2.47 -2.41
N PRO A 83 4.84 1.82 -3.11
CA PRO A 83 6.25 1.96 -2.83
C PRO A 83 6.78 3.35 -3.18
N LEU A 84 7.87 3.75 -2.52
CA LEU A 84 8.58 4.99 -2.84
C LEU A 84 9.04 5.02 -4.31
N ALA A 85 9.35 3.86 -4.88
CA ALA A 85 9.75 3.69 -6.28
C ALA A 85 8.63 3.97 -7.30
N LEU A 86 7.38 4.09 -6.81
CA LEU A 86 6.21 4.53 -7.58
C LEU A 86 5.59 5.81 -6.97
N GLY A 87 6.33 6.52 -6.12
CA GLY A 87 5.91 7.80 -5.56
C GLY A 87 4.89 7.71 -4.42
N GLY A 88 4.83 6.62 -3.66
CA GLY A 88 4.08 6.60 -2.41
C GLY A 88 4.60 7.62 -1.39
N ALA A 89 3.74 8.13 -0.51
CA ALA A 89 4.14 9.05 0.55
C ALA A 89 5.08 8.37 1.56
N VAL A 90 6.13 9.09 1.98
CA VAL A 90 7.19 8.58 2.86
C VAL A 90 6.65 8.25 4.26
N VAL A 91 5.83 9.14 4.83
CA VAL A 91 5.34 9.09 6.21
C VAL A 91 3.83 9.28 6.25
N ASP A 92 3.08 8.44 5.54
CA ASP A 92 1.63 8.33 5.68
C ASP A 92 1.30 7.02 6.40
N GLN A 93 0.56 7.08 7.51
CA GLN A 93 0.15 5.88 8.24
C GLN A 93 -0.71 4.96 7.38
N GLN A 94 -1.51 5.51 6.47
CA GLN A 94 -2.30 4.72 5.52
C GLN A 94 -1.46 4.10 4.41
N ASN A 95 -0.22 4.57 4.21
CA ASN A 95 0.71 3.99 3.24
C ASN A 95 1.73 3.04 3.89
N LEU A 96 1.65 2.76 5.19
CA LEU A 96 2.61 1.90 5.90
C LEU A 96 1.94 0.63 6.41
N ALA A 97 2.59 -0.51 6.19
CA ALA A 97 2.15 -1.82 6.64
C ALA A 97 3.25 -2.57 7.40
N LEU A 98 2.82 -3.43 8.34
CA LEU A 98 3.68 -4.50 8.86
C LEU A 98 3.54 -5.71 7.95
N GLN A 99 4.43 -5.84 6.98
CA GLN A 99 4.37 -6.91 6.00
C GLN A 99 5.24 -8.09 6.43
N PRO A 100 4.73 -9.34 6.45
CA PRO A 100 5.57 -10.52 6.70
C PRO A 100 6.77 -10.58 5.74
N ILE A 101 7.94 -10.99 6.22
CA ILE A 101 9.19 -10.91 5.44
C ILE A 101 9.12 -11.64 4.09
N GLU A 102 8.51 -12.83 4.04
CA GLU A 102 8.41 -13.57 2.78
C GLU A 102 7.52 -12.83 1.77
N GLU A 103 6.37 -12.30 2.21
CA GLU A 103 5.53 -11.47 1.35
C GLU A 103 6.22 -10.17 0.92
N ALA A 104 7.02 -9.56 1.80
CA ALA A 104 7.78 -8.34 1.49
C ALA A 104 8.80 -8.59 0.38
N ARG A 105 9.50 -9.74 0.41
CA ARG A 105 10.46 -10.12 -0.63
C ARG A 105 9.79 -10.36 -1.98
N ASP A 106 8.63 -10.99 -1.99
CA ASP A 106 7.87 -11.22 -3.23
C ASP A 106 7.37 -9.89 -3.81
N LYS A 107 6.84 -9.01 -2.96
CA LYS A 107 6.40 -7.66 -3.37
C LYS A 107 7.57 -6.82 -3.88
N ASP A 108 8.74 -6.86 -3.24
CA ASP A 108 9.96 -6.16 -3.71
C ASP A 108 10.32 -6.50 -5.17
N VAL A 109 10.05 -7.72 -5.63
CA VAL A 109 10.26 -8.11 -7.04
C VAL A 109 9.30 -7.37 -7.96
N VAL A 110 8.02 -7.34 -7.60
CA VAL A 110 6.97 -6.61 -8.34
C VAL A 110 7.26 -5.10 -8.36
N GLU A 111 7.65 -4.52 -7.23
CA GLU A 111 7.99 -3.10 -7.14
C GLU A 111 9.13 -2.69 -8.07
N ARG A 112 10.21 -3.49 -8.09
CA ARG A 112 11.36 -3.24 -8.98
C ARG A 112 10.95 -3.34 -10.44
N CYS A 113 10.15 -4.34 -10.79
CA CYS A 113 9.63 -4.50 -12.15
C CYS A 113 8.77 -3.29 -12.54
N LEU A 114 7.72 -2.96 -11.77
CA LEU A 114 6.82 -1.85 -12.09
C LEU A 114 7.56 -0.51 -12.19
N SER A 115 8.50 -0.25 -11.27
CA SER A 115 9.34 0.95 -11.34
C SER A 115 10.18 0.98 -12.63
N SER A 116 10.73 -0.16 -13.04
CA SER A 116 11.46 -0.28 -14.31
C SER A 116 10.55 -0.05 -15.52
N LEU A 117 9.34 -0.63 -15.55
CA LEU A 117 8.36 -0.42 -16.63
C LEU A 117 7.96 1.06 -16.75
N VAL A 118 7.73 1.74 -15.63
CA VAL A 118 7.44 3.18 -15.59
C VAL A 118 8.61 3.99 -16.13
N CYS A 119 9.84 3.70 -15.70
CA CYS A 119 11.02 4.42 -16.16
C CYS A 119 11.40 4.15 -17.61
N GLN A 120 10.95 3.03 -18.18
CA GLN A 120 11.06 2.73 -19.61
C GLN A 120 9.90 3.30 -20.44
N GLY A 121 8.89 3.90 -19.79
CA GLY A 121 7.68 4.41 -20.45
C GLY A 121 6.75 3.32 -20.98
N GLN A 122 6.90 2.07 -20.54
CA GLN A 122 6.08 0.94 -20.96
C GLN A 122 4.72 0.89 -20.23
N VAL A 123 4.68 1.44 -19.01
CA VAL A 123 3.46 1.57 -18.18
C VAL A 123 3.41 2.99 -17.62
N GLY A 124 2.22 3.61 -17.58
CA GLY A 124 2.04 4.92 -16.96
C GLY A 124 2.24 4.86 -15.44
N LEU A 125 2.74 5.94 -14.83
CA LEU A 125 2.92 6.01 -13.38
C LEU A 125 1.60 5.73 -12.63
N GLU A 126 0.50 6.35 -13.07
CA GLU A 126 -0.80 6.18 -12.43
C GLU A 126 -1.31 4.73 -12.54
N ASP A 127 -1.13 4.09 -13.70
CA ASP A 127 -1.50 2.69 -13.91
C ASP A 127 -0.71 1.76 -12.98
N ALA A 128 0.61 1.96 -12.89
CA ALA A 128 1.47 1.17 -12.00
C ALA A 128 1.10 1.37 -10.52
N GLN A 129 0.79 2.60 -10.11
CA GLN A 129 0.37 2.89 -8.74
C GLN A 129 -1.01 2.29 -8.42
N SER A 130 -1.95 2.32 -9.37
CA SER A 130 -3.29 1.71 -9.21
C SER A 130 -3.18 0.19 -9.14
N ALA A 131 -2.40 -0.43 -10.03
CA ALA A 131 -2.20 -1.88 -10.04
C ALA A 131 -1.61 -2.40 -8.73
N ILE A 132 -0.54 -1.76 -8.21
CA ILE A 132 0.07 -2.21 -6.95
C ILE A 132 -0.81 -1.95 -5.73
N TRP A 133 -1.60 -0.88 -5.75
CA TRP A 133 -2.55 -0.54 -4.69
C TRP A 133 -3.71 -1.55 -4.62
N GLU A 134 -4.30 -1.88 -5.77
CA GLU A 134 -5.45 -2.78 -5.84
C GLU A 134 -5.08 -4.21 -5.46
N ASP A 135 -4.04 -4.76 -6.08
CA ASP A 135 -3.52 -6.08 -5.77
C ASP A 135 -2.10 -6.23 -6.34
N TRP A 136 -1.09 -6.07 -5.49
CA TRP A 136 0.30 -6.22 -5.89
C TRP A 136 0.64 -7.61 -6.44
N ARG A 137 -0.10 -8.67 -6.06
CA ARG A 137 0.12 -10.02 -6.59
C ARG A 137 -0.37 -10.10 -8.02
N LYS A 138 -1.54 -9.53 -8.30
CA LYS A 138 -2.06 -9.41 -9.67
C LYS A 138 -1.21 -8.47 -10.53
N ALA A 139 -0.67 -7.39 -9.94
CA ALA A 139 0.23 -6.49 -10.64
C ALA A 139 1.49 -7.19 -11.17
N ALA A 140 1.88 -8.33 -10.61
CA ALA A 140 2.95 -9.17 -11.14
C ALA A 140 2.68 -9.66 -12.59
N GLU A 141 1.43 -9.71 -13.03
CA GLU A 141 1.08 -10.06 -14.42
C GLU A 141 1.63 -9.03 -15.42
N LEU A 142 1.76 -7.75 -15.02
CA LEU A 142 2.40 -6.71 -15.84
C LEU A 142 3.90 -6.97 -16.06
N CYS A 143 4.51 -7.80 -15.20
CA CYS A 143 5.92 -8.17 -15.26
C CYS A 143 6.18 -9.41 -16.12
N GLY A 144 5.15 -10.17 -16.50
CA GLY A 144 5.27 -11.47 -17.18
C GLY A 144 5.67 -11.43 -18.66
N GLY A 145 6.05 -10.26 -19.18
CA GLY A 145 6.40 -10.04 -20.59
C GLY A 145 7.86 -9.63 -20.84
N GLN A 146 8.75 -9.74 -19.86
CA GLN A 146 10.16 -9.33 -19.95
C GLN A 146 11.13 -10.52 -19.97
#